data_AF-F6DMR1-F1
#
_entry.id   AF-F6DMR1-F1
#
_cell.length_a   1.000
_cell.length_b   1.000
_cell.length_c   1.000
_cell.angle_alpha   90.00
_cell.angle_beta   90.00
_cell.angle_gamma   90.00
#
_symmetry.space_group_name_H-M   'P 1'
#
loop_
_entity.id
_entity.type
_entity.pdbx_description
1 polymer ?
#
loop_
_entity_poly.entity_id
_entity_poly.type
_entity_poly.pdbx_seq_one_letter_code
_entity_poly.pdbx_strand_id
1 'polypeptide(L)' 'MKDSQDANYLKNNGLEVTDMQEGKVFWVKFPTGYRIIMDADELNRLAKFFELHKDKGPGVIEMLFRSSTA' A
#
# COMPACT_ATOMS: atom_id res chain seq x y z
N MET A 1 14.67 -12.97 0.12
CA MET A 1 14.10 -11.76 0.74
C MET A 1 12.76 -12.17 1.37
N LYS A 2 12.57 -11.98 2.67
CA LYS A 2 11.26 -12.19 3.30
C LYS A 2 10.47 -10.91 3.09
N ASP A 3 9.52 -10.92 2.16
CA ASP A 3 8.60 -9.80 2.01
C ASP A 3 7.91 -9.52 3.36
N SER A 4 7.86 -8.23 3.75
CA SER A 4 7.13 -7.79 4.93
C SER A 4 5.68 -8.30 4.88
N GLN A 5 5.12 -8.70 6.02
CA GLN A 5 3.74 -9.19 6.12
C GLN A 5 2.74 -8.17 5.53
N ASP A 6 3.00 -6.88 5.72
CA ASP A 6 2.20 -5.78 5.18
C ASP A 6 2.30 -5.68 3.65
N ALA A 7 3.49 -5.86 3.09
CA ALA A 7 3.70 -5.86 1.64
C ALA A 7 2.93 -7.01 0.97
N ASN A 8 2.97 -8.20 1.56
CA ASN A 8 2.20 -9.35 1.07
C ASN A 8 0.69 -9.13 1.19
N TYR A 9 0.24 -8.54 2.31
CA TYR A 9 -1.16 -8.20 2.50
C TYR A 9 -1.65 -7.22 1.43
N LEU A 10 -0.92 -6.12 1.18
CA LEU A 10 -1.27 -5.14 0.16
C LEU A 10 -1.27 -5.75 -1.25
N LYS A 11 -0.30 -6.63 -1.56
CA LYS A 11 -0.28 -7.40 -2.83
C LYS A 11 -1.55 -8.22 -3.02
N ASN A 12 -1.98 -8.93 -1.98
CA ASN A 12 -3.21 -9.73 -2.02
C ASN A 12 -4.49 -8.89 -2.15
N ASN A 13 -4.42 -7.60 -1.81
CA ASN A 13 -5.53 -6.64 -1.97
C ASN A 13 -5.44 -5.83 -3.29
N GLY A 14 -4.62 -6.29 -4.23
CA GLY A 14 -4.57 -5.78 -5.60
C GLY A 14 -3.55 -4.67 -5.85
N LEU A 15 -2.65 -4.39 -4.90
CA LEU A 15 -1.56 -3.44 -5.13
C LEU A 15 -0.33 -4.16 -5.68
N GLU A 16 0.45 -3.47 -6.51
CA GLU A 16 1.81 -3.88 -6.80
C GLU A 16 2.73 -3.22 -5.76
N VAL A 17 3.45 -4.01 -4.97
CA VAL A 17 4.39 -3.51 -3.96
C VAL A 17 5.78 -4.08 -4.23
N THR A 18 6.75 -3.21 -4.47
CA THR A 18 8.15 -3.59 -4.74
C THR A 18 9.03 -3.03 -3.63
N ASP A 19 9.76 -3.91 -2.94
CA ASP A 19 10.81 -3.50 -2.00
C ASP A 19 12.01 -2.98 -2.77
N MET A 20 12.38 -1.73 -2.52
CA MET A 20 13.45 -1.02 -3.21
C MET A 20 14.74 -0.96 -2.38
N GLN A 21 14.64 -1.12 -1.05
CA GLN A 21 15.78 -0.93 -0.15
C GLN A 21 15.65 -1.79 1.12
N GLU A 22 15.64 -3.10 0.94
CA GLU A 22 15.67 -4.11 2.02
C GLU A 22 14.69 -3.82 3.17
N GLY A 23 13.45 -3.54 2.81
CA GLY A 23 12.36 -3.32 3.75
C GLY A 23 12.26 -1.90 4.31
N LYS A 24 13.09 -0.96 3.82
CA LYS A 24 13.04 0.45 4.25
C LYS A 24 12.21 1.33 3.33
N VAL A 25 12.22 1.05 2.03
CA VAL A 25 11.56 1.86 1.01
C VAL A 25 10.83 0.95 0.04
N PHE A 26 9.58 1.29 -0.25
CA PHE A 26 8.68 0.53 -1.07
C PHE A 26 8.12 1.40 -2.19
N TRP A 27 8.12 0.86 -3.41
CA TRP A 27 7.35 1.41 -4.50
C TRP A 27 5.99 0.71 -4.54
N VAL A 28 4.92 1.50 -4.41
CA VAL A 28 3.55 1.01 -4.36
C VAL A 28 2.78 1.56 -5.56
N LYS A 29 2.11 0.67 -6.29
CA LYS A 29 1.21 1.03 -7.40
C LYS A 29 -0.18 0.46 -7.16
N PHE A 30 -1.17 1.34 -7.26
CA PHE A 30 -2.59 1.01 -7.19
C PHE A 30 -3.11 0.54 -8.55
N PRO A 31 -4.22 -0.22 -8.60
CA PRO A 31 -4.85 -0.68 -9.84
C PRO A 31 -5.21 0.42 -10.85
N THR A 32 -5.44 1.64 -10.39
CA THR A 32 -5.72 2.80 -11.26
C THR A 32 -4.49 3.29 -12.03
N GLY A 33 -3.29 2.83 -11.64
CA GLY A 33 -2.02 3.31 -12.13
C GLY A 33 -1.37 4.39 -11.25
N TYR A 34 -2.02 4.85 -10.18
CA TYR A 34 -1.40 5.74 -9.20
C TYR A 34 -0.20 5.06 -8.52
N ARG A 35 0.90 5.80 -8.35
CA ARG A 35 2.17 5.31 -7.82
C ARG A 35 2.67 6.22 -6.72
N ILE A 36 3.24 5.63 -5.68
CA ILE A 36 3.79 6.35 -4.54
C ILE A 36 4.97 5.56 -3.98
N ILE A 37 5.99 6.29 -3.52
CA ILE A 37 7.10 5.74 -2.76
C ILE A 37 6.75 5.91 -1.29
N MET A 38 6.90 4.85 -0.52
CA MET A 38 6.58 4.81 0.90
C MET A 38 7.76 4.25 1.69
N ASP A 39 7.98 4.76 2.90
CA ASP A 39 8.79 4.07 3.88
C ASP A 39 8.02 2.89 4.54
N ALA A 40 8.68 2.16 5.44
CA ALA A 40 8.07 1.03 6.13
C ALA A 40 6.87 1.41 7.01
N ASP A 41 6.91 2.59 7.65
CA ASP A 41 5.83 3.06 8.53
C ASP A 41 4.61 3.49 7.70
N GLU A 42 4.84 4.18 6.58
CA GLU A 42 3.83 4.53 5.59
C GLU A 42 3.17 3.30 4.99
N LEU A 43 3.95 2.27 4.66
CA LEU A 43 3.43 1.00 4.16
C LEU A 43 2.55 0.30 5.20
N ASN A 44 2.97 0.28 6.47
CA ASN A 44 2.18 -0.28 7.56
C ASN A 44 0.87 0.51 7.77
N ARG A 45 0.91 1.85 7.70
CA ARG A 45 -0.29 2.69 7.77
C ARG A 45 -1.23 2.39 6.61
N LEU A 46 -0.73 2.21 5.40
CA LEU A 46 -1.53 1.84 4.25
C LEU A 46 -2.18 0.46 4.45
N ALA A 47 -1.44 -0.54 4.92
CA ALA A 47 -1.98 -1.87 5.21
C ALA A 47 -3.13 -1.83 6.23
N LYS A 48 -2.94 -1.11 7.34
CA LYS A 48 -4.00 -0.87 8.34
C LYS A 48 -5.20 -0.14 7.74
N PHE A 49 -4.97 0.82 6.86
CA PHE A 49 -6.04 1.56 6.19
C PHE A 49 -6.86 0.66 5.27
N PHE A 50 -6.22 -0.28 4.56
CA PHE A 50 -6.89 -1.33 3.80
C PHE A 50 -7.73 -2.24 4.71
N GLU A 51 -7.20 -2.66 5.86
CA GLU A 51 -7.95 -3.49 6.82
C GLU A 51 -9.21 -2.80 7.36
N LEU A 52 -9.11 -1.50 7.68
CA LEU A 52 -10.22 -0.68 8.16
C LEU A 52 -11.30 -0.46 7.09
N HIS A 53 -10.97 -0.63 5.81
CA HIS A 53 -11.84 -0.40 4.66
C HIS A 53 -11.95 -1.62 3.76
N LYS A 54 -11.85 -2.83 4.33
CA LYS A 54 -11.91 -4.10 3.60
C LYS A 54 -13.20 -4.33 2.80
N ASP A 55 -14.25 -3.58 3.12
CA ASP A 55 -15.51 -3.53 2.40
C ASP A 55 -15.43 -2.75 1.08
N LYS A 56 -14.35 -2.00 0.85
CA LYS A 56 -14.13 -1.13 -0.31
C LYS A 56 -13.07 -1.72 -1.24
N GLY A 57 -13.25 -1.51 -2.54
CA GLY A 57 -12.26 -1.87 -3.53
C GLY A 57 -11.02 -0.96 -3.49
N PRO A 58 -9.86 -1.43 -3.98
CA PRO A 58 -8.59 -0.70 -3.93
C PRO A 58 -8.61 0.68 -4.60
N GLY A 59 -9.45 0.89 -5.63
CA GLY A 59 -9.61 2.22 -6.25
C GLY A 59 -10.31 3.25 -5.36
N VAL A 60 -11.27 2.83 -4.52
CA VAL A 60 -11.90 3.73 -3.54
C VAL A 60 -10.92 4.01 -2.40
N ILE A 61 -10.18 2.99 -1.97
CA ILE A 61 -9.15 3.14 -0.94
C ILE A 61 -8.08 4.14 -1.38
N GLU A 62 -7.64 4.10 -2.64
CA GLU A 62 -6.73 5.11 -3.19
C GLU A 62 -7.28 6.54 -3.05
N MET A 63 -8.53 6.77 -3.47
CA MET A 63 -9.14 8.10 -3.39
C MET A 63 -9.17 8.63 -1.95
N LEU A 64 -9.52 7.76 -1.00
CA LEU A 64 -9.55 8.11 0.42
C LEU A 64 -8.14 8.36 0.97
N PHE A 65 -7.19 7.51 0.62
CA PHE A 65 -5.81 7.62 1.07
C PHE A 65 -5.18 8.93 0.57
N ARG A 66 -5.33 9.27 -0.72
CA ARG A 66 -4.86 10.52 -1.30
C ARG A 66 -5.45 11.77 -0.63
N SER A 67 -6.71 11.69 -0.20
CA SER A 67 -7.37 12.79 0.51
C SER A 67 -6.93 12.92 1.97
N SER A 68 -6.39 11.86 2.56
CA SER A 68 -5.91 11.83 3.94
C SER A 68 -4.44 12.22 4.12
N THR A 69 -3.68 12.22 3.01
CA THR A 69 -2.24 12.56 2.96
C THR A 69 -1.96 13.90 2.28
N ALA A 70 -3.01 14.63 1.87
CA ALA A 70 -2.94 15.99 1.32
C ALA A 70 -3.19 17.04 2.42
#